data_AF-A0A397AH85-F1
#
_entry.id   AF-A0A397AH85-F1
#
_cell.length_a   1.000
_cell.length_b   1.000
_cell.length_c   1.000
_cell.angle_alpha   90.00
_cell.angle_beta   90.00
_cell.angle_gamma   90.00
#
_symmetry.space_group_name_H-M   'P 1'
#
loop_
_entity.id
_entity.type
_entity.pdbx_description
1 polymer ?
#
loop_
_entity_poly.entity_id
_entity_poly.type
_entity_poly.pdbx_seq_one_letter_code
_entity_poly.pdbx_strand_id
1 'polypeptide(L)'
;MRLQQKQARETGICPVREELYAQCFDELIRQITINCAERGLLLLRVRVEIRMTIAAYQTLYESSIAFGLKLRCEAIQKREEEKRLADEKKHNDEVDGLKKANDQLKANLESLLSAPK
;
A
#
# COMPACT_ATOMS: atom_id res chain seq x y z
N MET A 1 -8.50 -36.61 -9.25
CA MET A 1 -9.60 -35.64 -9.05
C MET A 1 -9.23 -34.28 -9.64
N ARG A 2 -10.18 -33.46 -10.14
CA ARG A 2 -9.90 -32.16 -10.81
C ARG A 2 -9.04 -31.20 -9.97
N LEU A 3 -9.15 -31.24 -8.64
CA LEU A 3 -8.32 -30.44 -7.73
C LEU A 3 -6.82 -30.77 -7.83
N GLN A 4 -6.46 -32.06 -7.87
CA GLN A 4 -5.07 -32.50 -8.03
C GLN A 4 -4.53 -32.18 -9.43
N GLN A 5 -5.35 -32.39 -10.46
CA GLN A 5 -4.99 -32.10 -11.85
C GLN A 5 -4.69 -30.61 -12.06
N LYS A 6 -5.48 -29.73 -11.45
CA LYS A 6 -5.27 -28.27 -11.48
C LYS A 6 -4.33 -27.76 -10.37
N GLN A 7 -3.65 -28.64 -9.63
CA GLN A 7 -2.70 -28.27 -8.56
C GLN A 7 -3.25 -27.25 -7.55
N ALA A 8 -4.51 -27.43 -7.14
CA ALA A 8 -5.12 -26.55 -6.15
C ALA A 8 -4.42 -26.65 -4.80
N ARG A 9 -4.24 -25.52 -4.10
CA ARG A 9 -3.65 -25.50 -2.76
C ARG A 9 -4.59 -26.17 -1.75
N GLU A 10 -4.02 -26.95 -0.85
CA GLU A 10 -4.75 -27.65 0.22
C GLU A 10 -5.15 -26.73 1.37
N THR A 11 -4.44 -25.62 1.57
CA THR A 11 -4.69 -24.65 2.65
C THR A 11 -4.64 -23.21 2.13
N GLY A 12 -5.23 -22.30 2.90
CA GLY A 12 -5.32 -20.88 2.54
C GLY A 12 -6.26 -20.56 1.37
N ILE A 13 -6.19 -19.31 0.90
CA ILE A 13 -7.00 -18.84 -0.22
C ILE A 13 -6.44 -19.42 -1.52
N CYS A 14 -7.32 -20.06 -2.32
CA CYS A 14 -6.94 -20.70 -3.58
C CYS A 14 -8.05 -20.53 -4.63
N PRO A 15 -7.80 -19.76 -5.71
CA PRO A 15 -8.83 -19.46 -6.71
C PRO A 15 -9.30 -20.70 -7.48
N VAL A 16 -8.39 -21.64 -7.77
CA VAL A 16 -8.72 -22.90 -8.44
C VAL A 16 -9.70 -23.74 -7.61
N ARG A 17 -9.47 -23.80 -6.29
CA ARG A 17 -10.34 -24.55 -5.38
C ARG A 17 -11.70 -23.86 -5.23
N GLU A 18 -11.69 -22.55 -5.08
CA GLU A 18 -12.91 -21.74 -5.02
C GLU A 18 -13.78 -21.96 -6.27
N GLU A 19 -13.19 -21.87 -7.46
CA GLU A 19 -13.88 -22.08 -8.73
C GLU A 19 -14.50 -23.48 -8.81
N LEU A 20 -13.72 -24.52 -8.50
CA LEU A 20 -14.18 -25.91 -8.57
C LEU A 20 -15.30 -26.18 -7.56
N TYR A 21 -15.19 -25.65 -6.34
CA TYR A 21 -16.26 -25.79 -5.33
C TYR A 21 -17.50 -24.98 -5.68
N ALA A 22 -17.37 -23.80 -6.27
CA ALA A 22 -18.51 -23.04 -6.77
C ALA A 22 -19.27 -23.84 -7.85
N GLN A 23 -18.55 -24.41 -8.83
CA GLN A 23 -19.16 -25.27 -9.86
C GLN A 23 -19.88 -26.49 -9.26
N CYS A 24 -19.22 -27.18 -8.31
CA CYS A 24 -19.84 -28.31 -7.61
C CYS A 24 -21.08 -27.90 -6.83
N PHE A 25 -21.05 -26.74 -6.15
CA PHE A 25 -22.18 -26.26 -5.36
C PHE A 25 -23.36 -25.87 -6.25
N ASP A 26 -23.10 -25.29 -7.43
CA ASP A 26 -24.13 -24.98 -8.42
C ASP A 26 -24.81 -26.26 -8.95
N GLU A 27 -24.02 -27.31 -9.20
CA GLU A 27 -24.56 -28.63 -9.60
C GLU A 27 -25.34 -29.32 -8.47
N LEU A 28 -24.90 -29.19 -7.22
CA LEU A 28 -25.65 -29.67 -6.06
C LEU A 28 -27.00 -28.97 -5.93
N ILE A 29 -27.03 -27.64 -6.08
CA ILE A 29 -28.28 -26.88 -6.10
C ILE A 29 -29.19 -27.38 -7.22
N ARG A 30 -28.65 -27.60 -8.43
CA ARG A 30 -29.43 -28.12 -9.57
C ARG A 30 -30.09 -29.46 -9.25
N GLN A 31 -29.33 -30.42 -8.73
CA GLN A 31 -29.84 -31.75 -8.38
C GLN A 31 -30.86 -31.69 -7.24
N ILE A 32 -30.59 -30.91 -6.19
CA ILE A 32 -31.50 -30.76 -5.05
C ILE A 32 -32.80 -30.08 -5.48
N THR A 33 -32.74 -29.10 -6.38
CA THR A 33 -33.92 -28.41 -6.91
C THR A 33 -34.85 -29.37 -7.66
N ILE A 34 -34.30 -30.33 -8.41
CA ILE A 34 -35.08 -31.38 -9.09
C ILE A 34 -35.85 -32.23 -8.06
N ASN A 35 -35.21 -32.55 -6.94
CA ASN A 35 -35.84 -33.36 -5.88
C ASN A 35 -36.84 -32.57 -5.03
N CYS A 36 -36.54 -31.30 -4.73
CA CYS A 36 -37.35 -30.40 -3.91
C CYS A 36 -36.92 -28.95 -4.16
N ALA A 37 -37.77 -28.20 -4.87
CA ALA A 37 -37.46 -26.85 -5.32
C ALA A 37 -37.21 -25.87 -4.16
N GLU A 38 -37.93 -26.02 -3.05
CA GLU A 38 -37.83 -25.17 -1.87
C GLU A 38 -36.45 -25.30 -1.21
N ARG A 39 -35.91 -26.53 -1.14
CA ARG A 39 -34.55 -26.78 -0.64
C ARG A 39 -33.50 -26.19 -1.58
N GLY A 40 -33.71 -26.33 -2.89
CA GLY A 40 -32.86 -25.69 -3.91
C GLY A 40 -32.82 -24.18 -3.75
N LEU A 41 -33.98 -23.54 -3.57
CA LEU A 41 -34.11 -22.11 -3.35
C LEU A 41 -33.43 -21.65 -2.05
N LEU A 42 -33.55 -22.44 -0.97
CA LEU A 42 -32.86 -22.14 0.28
C LEU A 42 -31.34 -22.16 0.10
N LEU A 43 -30.79 -23.19 -0.54
CA LEU A 43 -29.35 -23.28 -0.81
C LEU A 43 -28.86 -22.15 -1.73
N LEU A 44 -29.67 -21.75 -2.72
CA LEU A 44 -29.37 -20.61 -3.57
C LEU A 44 -29.24 -19.31 -2.76
N ARG A 45 -30.15 -19.07 -1.81
CA ARG A 45 -30.10 -17.89 -0.93
C ARG A 45 -28.86 -17.93 -0.02
N VAL A 46 -28.58 -19.07 0.59
CA VAL A 46 -27.38 -19.25 1.42
C VAL A 46 -26.10 -19.01 0.61
N ARG A 47 -26.04 -19.47 -0.65
CA ARG A 47 -24.92 -19.19 -1.57
C ARG A 47 -24.71 -17.70 -1.78
N VAL A 48 -25.79 -16.96 -2.01
CA VAL A 48 -25.75 -15.51 -2.24
C VAL A 48 -25.26 -14.78 -0.99
N GLU A 49 -25.80 -15.13 0.18
CA GLU A 49 -25.39 -14.55 1.46
C GLU A 49 -23.88 -14.74 1.72
N ILE A 50 -23.38 -15.96 1.53
CA ILE A 50 -21.95 -16.27 1.70
C ILE A 50 -21.09 -15.48 0.70
N ARG A 51 -21.51 -15.40 -0.57
CA ARG A 51 -20.78 -14.60 -1.58
C ARG A 51 -20.74 -13.12 -1.23
N MET A 52 -21.85 -12.55 -0.79
CA MET A 52 -21.90 -11.17 -0.32
C MET A 52 -21.01 -10.93 0.89
N THR A 53 -21.03 -11.86 1.85
CA THR A 53 -20.17 -11.80 3.05
C THR A 53 -18.68 -11.84 2.68
N ILE A 54 -18.28 -12.74 1.77
CA ILE A 54 -16.90 -12.82 1.27
C ILE A 54 -16.49 -11.51 0.58
N ALA A 55 -17.34 -10.95 -0.28
CA ALA A 55 -17.07 -9.70 -0.98
C ALA A 55 -16.90 -8.51 -0.01
N ALA A 56 -17.73 -8.47 1.05
CA ALA A 56 -17.60 -7.46 2.11
C ALA A 56 -16.25 -7.60 2.85
N TYR A 57 -15.84 -8.83 3.20
CA TYR A 57 -14.54 -9.05 3.82
C TYR A 57 -13.36 -8.71 2.91
N GLN A 58 -13.44 -9.02 1.61
CA GLN A 58 -12.43 -8.62 0.63
C GLN A 58 -12.28 -7.09 0.57
N THR A 59 -13.41 -6.38 0.48
CA THR A 59 -13.42 -4.91 0.46
C THR A 59 -12.81 -4.31 1.73
N LEU A 60 -13.14 -4.87 2.90
CA LEU A 60 -12.59 -4.42 4.18
C LEU A 60 -11.07 -4.68 4.28
N TYR A 61 -10.62 -5.84 3.81
CA TYR A 61 -9.21 -6.21 3.78
C TYR A 61 -8.39 -5.29 2.86
N GLU A 62 -8.88 -5.04 1.64
CA GLU A 62 -8.26 -4.11 0.70
C GLU A 62 -8.18 -2.69 1.28
N SER A 63 -9.27 -2.22 1.89
CA SER A 63 -9.32 -0.92 2.57
C SER A 63 -8.31 -0.82 3.71
N SER A 64 -8.17 -1.88 4.50
CA SER A 64 -7.22 -1.93 5.63
C SER A 64 -5.77 -1.86 5.15
N ILE A 65 -5.43 -2.57 4.07
CA ILE A 65 -4.10 -2.51 3.46
C ILE A 65 -3.83 -1.11 2.90
N ALA A 66 -4.76 -0.56 2.13
CA ALA A 66 -4.62 0.77 1.55
C ALA A 66 -4.39 1.84 2.62
N PHE A 67 -5.14 1.77 3.73
CA PHE A 67 -4.96 2.65 4.87
C PHE A 67 -3.57 2.50 5.51
N GLY A 68 -3.10 1.27 5.74
CA GLY A 68 -1.76 1.02 6.29
C GLY A 68 -0.63 1.53 5.40
N LEU A 69 -0.78 1.41 4.07
CA LEU A 69 0.17 1.97 3.10
C LEU A 69 0.17 3.50 3.13
N LYS A 70 -1.01 4.12 3.16
CA LYS A 70 -1.17 5.57 3.23
C LYS A 70 -0.44 6.15 4.45
N LEU A 71 -0.67 5.60 5.63
CA LEU A 71 0.00 6.06 6.86
C LEU A 71 1.53 5.93 6.77
N ARG A 72 2.03 4.85 6.18
CA ARG A 72 3.47 4.66 5.98
C ARG A 72 4.04 5.71 5.01
N CYS A 73 3.35 5.99 3.91
CA CYS A 73 3.75 7.02 2.96
C CYS A 73 3.77 8.41 3.60
N GLU A 74 2.74 8.78 4.36
CA GLU A 74 2.67 10.06 5.07
C GLU A 74 3.82 10.22 6.08
N ALA A 75 4.15 9.16 6.83
CA ALA A 75 5.26 9.16 7.76
C ALA A 75 6.63 9.36 7.06
N ILE A 76 6.83 8.71 5.92
CA ILE A 76 8.04 8.87 5.10
C ILE A 76 8.12 10.30 4.56
N GLN A 77 7.02 10.82 3.99
CA GLN A 77 6.98 12.18 3.44
C GLN A 77 7.32 13.22 4.50
N LYS A 78 6.75 13.10 5.71
CA LYS A 78 7.05 14.01 6.82
C LYS A 78 8.54 13.98 7.20
N ARG A 79 9.13 12.78 7.32
CA ARG A 79 10.56 12.63 7.64
C ARG A 79 11.45 13.25 6.56
N GLU A 80 11.14 13.02 5.29
CA GLU A 80 11.91 13.58 4.18
C GLU A 80 11.78 15.11 4.10
N GLU A 81 10.60 15.66 4.41
CA GLU A 81 10.41 17.11 4.54
C GLU A 81 11.28 17.71 5.64
N GLU A 82 11.23 17.13 6.85
CA GLU A 82 12.03 17.59 7.99
C GLU A 82 13.53 17.54 7.68
N LYS A 83 13.98 16.48 6.99
CA LYS A 83 15.37 16.33 6.56
C LYS A 83 15.76 17.39 5.54
N ARG A 84 14.93 17.63 4.53
CA ARG A 84 15.16 18.66 3.52
C ARG A 84 15.27 20.05 4.14
N LEU A 85 14.37 20.39 5.06
CA LEU A 85 14.41 21.67 5.77
C LEU A 85 15.69 21.82 6.63
N ALA A 86 16.13 20.74 7.28
CA ALA A 86 17.37 20.75 8.05
C ALA A 86 18.61 20.92 7.18
N ASP A 87 18.65 20.26 6.02
CA ASP A 87 19.75 20.36 5.06
C ASP A 87 19.78 21.76 4.41
N GLU A 88 18.62 22.33 4.08
CA GLU A 88 18.51 23.70 3.55
C GLU A 88 18.97 24.74 4.58
N LYS A 89 18.62 24.57 5.86
CA LYS A 89 19.10 25.45 6.93
C LYS A 89 20.62 25.40 7.08
N LYS A 90 21.21 24.20 7.12
CA LYS A 90 22.67 24.03 7.18
C LYS A 90 23.37 24.67 6.00
N HIS A 91 22.83 24.47 4.80
CA HIS A 91 23.38 25.08 3.59
C HIS A 91 23.36 26.61 3.65
N ASN A 92 22.25 27.21 4.12
CA ASN A 92 22.16 28.66 4.29
C ASN A 92 23.16 29.18 5.34
N ASP A 93 23.31 28.50 6.48
CA ASP A 93 24.28 28.87 7.51
C ASP A 93 25.73 28.81 6.97
N GLU A 94 26.07 27.79 6.17
CA GLU A 94 27.37 27.65 5.50
C GLU A 94 27.61 28.78 4.48
N VAL A 95 26.61 29.08 3.64
CA VAL A 95 26.69 30.17 2.66
C VAL A 95 26.92 31.52 3.35
N ASP A 96 26.21 31.79 4.44
CA ASP A 96 26.38 33.04 5.19
C ASP A 96 27.73 33.12 5.91
N GLY A 97 28.24 31.99 6.41
CA GLY A 97 29.61 31.89 6.93
C GLY A 97 30.66 32.20 5.86
N LEU A 98 30.51 31.62 4.67
CA LEU A 98 31.41 31.86 3.54
C LEU A 98 31.37 33.30 3.05
N LYS A 99 30.18 33.93 3.00
CA LYS A 99 30.05 35.36 2.64
C LYS A 99 30.84 36.25 3.60
N LYS A 100 30.66 36.07 4.92
CA LYS A 100 31.39 36.83 5.94
C LYS A 100 32.90 36.66 5.82
N ALA A 101 33.37 35.43 5.60
CA ALA A 101 34.79 35.16 5.40
C ALA A 101 35.33 35.86 4.14
N ASN A 102 34.57 35.86 3.05
CA ASN A 102 34.92 36.55 1.81
C ASN A 102 35.01 38.06 2.00
N ASP A 103 34.04 38.66 2.69
CA ASP A 103 34.05 40.10 3.00
C ASP A 103 35.24 40.50 3.89
N GLN A 104 35.57 39.69 4.89
CA GLN A 104 36.77 39.91 5.72
C GLN A 104 38.06 39.80 4.91
N LEU A 105 38.17 38.81 4.03
CA LEU A 105 39.33 38.64 3.16
C LEU A 105 39.49 39.82 2.18
N LYS A 106 38.40 40.35 1.62
CA LYS A 106 38.42 41.56 0.78
C LYS A 106 38.93 42.77 1.55
N ALA A 107 38.39 43.03 2.74
CA ALA A 107 38.83 44.14 3.58
C ALA A 107 40.31 44.03 3.97
N ASN A 108 40.78 42.83 4.29
CA ASN A 108 42.20 42.58 4.57
C ASN A 108 43.09 42.86 3.34
N LEU A 109 42.64 42.47 2.14
CA LEU A 109 43.34 42.74 0.88
C LEU A 109 43.42 44.24 0.57
N GLU A 110 42.32 44.97 0.74
CA GLU A 110 42.27 46.42 0.55
C GLU A 110 43.22 47.14 1.52
N SER A 111 43.25 46.72 2.78
CA SER A 111 44.17 47.25 3.78
C SER A 111 45.65 47.04 3.39
N LEU A 112 46.01 45.83 2.94
CA LEU A 112 47.37 45.51 2.49
C LEU A 112 47.80 46.33 1.27
N LEU A 113 46.89 46.59 0.33
CA LEU A 113 47.16 47.41 -0.86
C LEU A 113 47.23 48.91 -0.57
N SER A 114 46.62 49.36 0.53
CA SER A 114 46.60 50.77 0.96
C SER A 114 47.82 51.18 1.80
N ALA A 115 48.64 50.22 2.23
CA ALA A 115 49.87 50.50 2.97
C ALA A 115 50.92 51.17 2.04
N PRO A 116 51.48 52.34 2.40
CA PRO A 116 52.43 53.04 1.55
C PRO A 116 53.77 52.27 1.45
N LYS A 117 54.38 52.32 0.26
CA LYS A 117 55.75 51.83 0.00
C LYS A 117 56.80 52.60 0.79
#